data_AF-A0A357ZZS3-F1
#
_entry.id   AF-A0A357ZZS3-F1
#
_cell.length_a   1.000
_cell.length_b   1.000
_cell.length_c   1.000
_cell.angle_alpha   90.00
_cell.angle_beta   90.00
_cell.angle_gamma   90.00
#
_symmetry.space_group_name_H-M   'P 1'
#
loop_
_entity.id
_entity.type
_entity.pdbx_description
1 polymer ?
#
loop_
_entity_poly.entity_id
_entity_poly.type
_entity_poly.pdbx_seq_one_letter_code
_entity_poly.pdbx_strand_id
1 'polypeptide(L)'
;SRSSAQRVVDAVHTSVPLRRCSGRIGKRALRDAPCTAAQLGVSMCPCAGGVDPDEYQLVVERAVRGLTIEPDLLLQPLTEKITSLATEERFEEAADVRDRASALAGAINRQRRFDQLRRAGRIHIDLGPLGGVALDHGRLQSAWGEGELPSLGLPATTTEQNVDNSGPIAPLHRELADELGCIASWLDKNAPDLTLDHCDGVLASTLPALRSFRPRKGLAVDDSDFVTSSRRSRR
;
A
#
# COMPACT_ATOMS: atom_id res chain seq x y z
N SER A 1 13.01 -4.34 -0.62
CA SER A 1 13.90 -5.43 -0.15
C SER A 1 13.08 -6.68 0.17
N ARG A 2 13.70 -7.87 0.16
CA ARG A 2 13.00 -9.14 0.49
C ARG A 2 12.38 -9.14 1.89
N SER A 3 13.11 -8.62 2.89
CA SER A 3 12.62 -8.51 4.27
C SER A 3 11.38 -7.61 4.39
N SER A 4 11.36 -6.48 3.68
CA SER A 4 10.18 -5.61 3.63
C SER A 4 8.98 -6.30 2.99
N ALA A 5 9.18 -7.04 1.90
CA ALA A 5 8.11 -7.79 1.25
C ALA A 5 7.57 -8.89 2.18
N GLN A 6 8.45 -9.60 2.89
CA GLN A 6 8.03 -10.61 3.86
C GLN A 6 7.18 -10.00 4.99
N ARG A 7 7.57 -8.84 5.54
CA ARG A 7 6.76 -8.15 6.56
C ARG A 7 5.35 -7.80 6.09
N VAL A 8 5.21 -7.40 4.82
CA VAL A 8 3.89 -7.12 4.21
C VAL A 8 3.08 -8.40 4.13
N VAL A 9 3.68 -9.51 3.66
CA VAL A 9 3.02 -10.83 3.63
C VAL A 9 2.58 -11.26 5.02
N ASP A 10 3.45 -11.10 6.02
CA ASP A 10 3.14 -11.46 7.41
C ASP A 10 2.02 -10.58 7.98
N ALA A 11 1.99 -9.29 7.65
CA ALA A 11 0.89 -8.38 8.02
C ALA A 11 -0.46 -8.84 7.45
N VAL A 12 -0.48 -9.24 6.17
CA VAL A 12 -1.69 -9.77 5.52
C VAL A 12 -2.12 -11.08 6.18
N HIS A 13 -1.19 -12.01 6.43
CA HIS A 13 -1.47 -13.29 7.09
C HIS A 13 -1.92 -13.17 8.54
N THR A 14 -1.53 -12.10 9.25
CA THR A 14 -2.07 -11.80 10.59
C THR A 14 -3.52 -11.33 10.52
N SER A 15 -3.92 -10.67 9.43
CA SER A 15 -5.20 -9.97 9.32
C SER A 15 -6.30 -10.82 8.69
N VAL A 16 -5.92 -11.73 7.78
CA VAL A 16 -6.84 -12.56 6.99
C VAL A 16 -6.31 -13.99 6.95
N PRO A 17 -7.16 -15.02 7.15
CA PRO A 17 -6.74 -16.42 7.22
C PRO A 17 -6.44 -17.02 5.83
N LEU A 18 -5.61 -16.35 5.04
CA LEU A 18 -5.15 -16.84 3.75
C LEU A 18 -4.20 -18.03 3.93
N ARG A 19 -4.20 -18.88 2.91
CA ARG A 19 -3.23 -19.96 2.74
C ARG A 19 -1.81 -19.39 2.70
N ARG A 20 -0.94 -19.93 3.56
CA ARG A 20 0.46 -19.46 3.69
C ARG A 20 1.48 -20.23 2.85
N CYS A 21 1.12 -21.40 2.33
CA CYS A 21 2.04 -22.23 1.56
C CYS A 21 2.03 -21.87 0.06
N SER A 22 3.20 -21.91 -0.57
CA SER A 22 3.42 -21.51 -1.98
C SER A 22 3.27 -22.65 -2.98
N GLY A 23 3.05 -23.90 -2.54
CA GLY A 23 2.90 -25.05 -3.44
C GLY A 23 1.73 -24.88 -4.40
N ARG A 24 1.75 -25.51 -5.57
CA ARG A 24 0.54 -25.56 -6.42
C ARG A 24 -0.47 -26.54 -5.83
N ILE A 25 -1.74 -26.17 -5.80
CA ILE A 25 -2.83 -27.10 -5.50
C ILE A 25 -3.14 -27.81 -6.81
N GLY A 26 -2.80 -29.10 -6.89
CA GLY A 26 -3.15 -29.93 -8.04
C GLY A 26 -4.62 -30.33 -8.00
N LYS A 27 -5.25 -30.48 -9.17
CA LYS A 27 -6.66 -30.94 -9.29
C LYS A 27 -6.93 -32.33 -8.69
N ARG A 28 -5.89 -33.13 -8.42
CA ARG A 28 -5.98 -34.54 -7.99
C ARG A 28 -5.22 -34.87 -6.71
N ALA A 29 -4.53 -33.91 -6.10
CA ALA A 29 -3.70 -34.15 -4.93
C ALA A 29 -4.08 -33.17 -3.82
N LEU A 30 -5.20 -33.45 -3.17
CA LEU A 30 -5.50 -32.90 -1.86
C LEU A 30 -4.50 -33.52 -0.87
N ARG A 31 -4.11 -32.75 0.14
CA ARG A 31 -3.33 -33.28 1.27
C ARG A 31 -4.24 -34.11 2.15
N ASP A 32 -3.69 -35.19 2.71
CA ASP A 32 -4.41 -36.07 3.63
C ASP A 32 -4.81 -35.35 4.94
N ALA A 33 -4.09 -34.29 5.32
CA ALA A 33 -4.36 -33.52 6.52
C ALA A 33 -4.14 -32.00 6.34
N PRO A 34 -4.87 -31.16 7.10
CA PRO A 34 -4.61 -29.72 7.18
C PRO A 34 -3.18 -29.43 7.63
N CYS A 35 -2.59 -28.33 7.14
CA CYS A 35 -1.27 -27.91 7.59
C CYS A 35 -1.30 -27.36 9.03
N THR A 36 -0.14 -27.29 9.68
CA THR A 36 0.01 -26.80 11.06
C THR A 36 -0.64 -25.43 11.28
N ALA A 37 -0.49 -24.50 10.34
CA ALA A 37 -1.11 -23.18 10.44
C ALA A 37 -2.65 -23.25 10.48
N ALA A 38 -3.25 -24.19 9.77
CA ALA A 38 -4.69 -24.39 9.80
C ALA A 38 -5.15 -25.16 11.06
N GLN A 39 -4.36 -26.12 11.53
CA GLN A 39 -4.61 -26.80 12.80
C GLN A 39 -4.57 -25.83 13.99
N LEU A 40 -3.74 -24.78 13.91
CA LEU A 40 -3.68 -23.69 14.89
C LEU A 40 -4.75 -22.61 14.69
N GLY A 41 -5.60 -22.73 13.66
CA GLY A 41 -6.67 -21.76 13.37
C GLY A 41 -6.20 -20.42 12.78
N VAL A 42 -4.91 -20.29 12.38
CA VAL A 42 -4.35 -19.02 11.87
C VAL A 42 -4.39 -18.90 10.33
N SER A 43 -4.89 -19.92 9.63
CA SER A 43 -5.09 -19.91 8.18
C SER A 43 -6.13 -20.94 7.75
N MET A 44 -6.84 -20.70 6.65
CA MET A 44 -7.63 -21.74 5.99
C MET A 44 -6.74 -22.66 5.14
N CYS A 45 -7.12 -23.95 5.05
CA CYS A 45 -6.40 -24.96 4.27
C CYS A 45 -7.26 -25.54 3.12
N PRO A 46 -7.39 -24.83 1.99
CA PRO A 46 -8.07 -25.38 0.82
C PRO A 46 -7.34 -26.62 0.25
N CYS A 47 -6.06 -26.80 0.59
CA CYS A 47 -5.26 -27.95 0.15
C CYS A 47 -5.75 -29.28 0.71
N ALA A 48 -6.42 -29.29 1.87
CA ALA A 48 -6.92 -30.50 2.51
C ALA A 48 -8.41 -30.77 2.20
N GLY A 49 -9.05 -29.93 1.39
CA GLY A 49 -10.43 -30.13 0.92
C GLY A 49 -11.51 -29.87 1.96
N GLY A 50 -11.15 -29.52 3.19
CA GLY A 50 -12.08 -29.21 4.27
C GLY A 50 -12.55 -27.76 4.34
N VAL A 51 -12.34 -26.96 3.30
CA VAL A 51 -12.76 -25.56 3.21
C VAL A 51 -13.67 -25.42 2.01
N ASP A 52 -14.84 -24.84 2.21
CA ASP A 52 -15.77 -24.57 1.12
C ASP A 52 -15.18 -23.51 0.15
N PRO A 53 -15.29 -23.72 -1.19
CA PRO A 53 -14.72 -22.78 -2.15
C PRO A 53 -15.30 -21.36 -2.05
N ASP A 54 -16.60 -21.23 -1.79
CA ASP A 54 -17.28 -19.93 -1.70
C ASP A 54 -16.86 -19.22 -0.40
N GLU A 55 -16.74 -19.97 0.70
CA GLU A 55 -16.19 -19.45 1.96
C GLU A 55 -14.75 -18.93 1.78
N TYR A 56 -13.90 -19.70 1.10
CA TYR A 56 -12.53 -19.26 0.82
C TYR A 56 -12.48 -18.05 -0.12
N GLN A 57 -13.40 -17.96 -1.08
CA GLN A 57 -13.51 -16.82 -1.97
C GLN A 57 -13.82 -15.53 -1.19
N LEU A 58 -14.71 -15.55 -0.20
CA LEU A 58 -14.98 -14.39 0.66
C LEU A 58 -13.72 -13.89 1.39
N VAL A 59 -12.86 -14.81 1.83
CA VAL A 59 -11.57 -14.48 2.46
C VAL A 59 -10.61 -13.83 1.46
N VAL A 60 -10.55 -14.33 0.23
CA VAL A 60 -9.74 -13.73 -0.84
C VAL A 60 -10.27 -12.35 -1.22
N GLU A 61 -11.59 -12.19 -1.38
CA GLU A 61 -12.23 -10.92 -1.69
C GLU A 61 -11.95 -9.87 -0.62
N ARG A 62 -12.00 -10.25 0.66
CA ARG A 62 -11.62 -9.37 1.77
C ARG A 62 -10.16 -8.92 1.65
N ALA A 63 -9.24 -9.82 1.30
CA ALA A 63 -7.84 -9.47 1.10
C ALA A 63 -7.64 -8.52 -0.09
N VAL A 64 -8.32 -8.78 -1.22
CA VAL A 64 -8.27 -7.93 -2.41
C VAL A 64 -8.84 -6.54 -2.12
N ARG A 65 -10.04 -6.45 -1.52
CA ARG A 65 -10.64 -5.18 -1.08
C ARG A 65 -9.74 -4.43 -0.12
N GLY A 66 -9.14 -5.14 0.84
CA GLY A 66 -8.17 -4.62 1.79
C GLY A 66 -6.94 -4.00 1.13
N LEU A 67 -6.38 -4.65 0.12
CA LEU A 67 -5.19 -4.17 -0.58
C LEU A 67 -5.47 -3.02 -1.56
N THR A 68 -6.74 -2.79 -1.91
CA THR A 68 -7.14 -1.84 -2.96
C THR A 68 -7.94 -0.67 -2.40
N ILE A 69 -9.19 -0.91 -2.02
CA ILE A 69 -10.20 0.12 -1.73
C ILE A 69 -10.31 0.39 -0.23
N GLU A 70 -10.32 -0.66 0.60
CA GLU A 70 -10.65 -0.60 2.03
C GLU A 70 -9.53 -1.15 2.95
N PRO A 71 -8.39 -0.46 3.07
CA PRO A 71 -7.22 -0.88 3.86
C PRO A 71 -7.51 -1.26 5.31
N ASP A 72 -8.52 -0.65 5.92
CA ASP A 72 -8.88 -0.93 7.31
C ASP A 72 -9.32 -2.38 7.51
N LEU A 73 -9.80 -3.08 6.47
CA LEU A 73 -10.06 -4.53 6.54
C LEU A 73 -8.82 -5.35 6.92
N LEU A 74 -7.62 -4.83 6.66
CA LEU A 74 -6.32 -5.41 7.02
C LEU A 74 -5.61 -4.65 8.14
N LEU A 75 -5.72 -3.33 8.18
CA LEU A 75 -5.00 -2.51 9.16
C LEU A 75 -5.65 -2.54 10.55
N GLN A 76 -6.98 -2.61 10.63
CA GLN A 76 -7.69 -2.62 11.90
C GLN A 76 -7.37 -3.86 12.76
N PRO A 77 -7.37 -5.10 12.23
CA PRO A 77 -6.96 -6.28 13.01
C PRO A 77 -5.53 -6.17 13.58
N LEU A 78 -4.61 -5.54 12.83
CA LEU A 78 -3.26 -5.29 13.32
C LEU A 78 -3.26 -4.28 14.46
N THR A 79 -4.03 -3.19 14.35
CA THR A 79 -4.20 -2.21 15.43
C THR A 79 -4.74 -2.85 16.70
N GLU A 80 -5.82 -3.63 16.59
CA GLU A 80 -6.41 -4.35 17.72
C GLU A 80 -5.40 -5.30 18.38
N LYS A 81 -4.60 -6.01 17.57
CA LYS A 81 -3.57 -6.91 18.08
C LYS A 81 -2.45 -6.16 18.80
N ILE A 82 -2.02 -5.00 18.30
CA ILE A 82 -1.03 -4.13 18.97
C ILE A 82 -1.57 -3.70 20.33
N THR A 83 -2.83 -3.26 20.40
CA THR A 83 -3.47 -2.81 21.65
C THR A 83 -3.58 -3.95 22.67
N SER A 84 -3.98 -5.16 22.24
CA SER A 84 -4.03 -6.34 23.11
C SER A 84 -2.64 -6.68 23.67
N LEU A 85 -1.61 -6.76 22.83
CA LEU A 85 -0.25 -7.07 23.27
C LEU A 85 0.32 -6.00 24.21
N ALA A 86 0.04 -4.71 23.94
CA ALA A 86 0.46 -3.62 24.81
C ALA A 86 -0.23 -3.66 26.18
N THR A 87 -1.52 -4.03 26.22
CA THR A 87 -2.28 -4.21 27.47
C THR A 87 -1.74 -5.39 28.29
N GLU A 88 -1.20 -6.41 27.62
CA GLU A 88 -0.52 -7.56 28.23
C GLU A 88 0.96 -7.27 28.59
N GLU A 89 1.43 -6.03 28.48
CA GLU A 89 2.84 -5.62 28.70
C GLU A 89 3.87 -6.32 27.76
N ARG A 90 3.39 -6.89 26.64
CA ARG A 90 4.22 -7.58 25.64
C ARG A 90 4.71 -6.61 24.57
N PHE A 91 5.49 -5.62 25.00
CA PHE A 91 5.87 -4.48 24.16
C PHE A 91 6.69 -4.85 22.92
N GLU A 92 7.57 -5.85 23.02
CA GLU A 92 8.40 -6.28 21.88
C GLU A 92 7.55 -6.89 20.75
N GLU A 93 6.57 -7.73 21.12
CA GLU A 93 5.64 -8.31 20.15
C GLU A 93 4.71 -7.25 19.57
N ALA A 94 4.24 -6.32 20.40
CA ALA A 94 3.45 -5.18 19.93
C ALA A 94 4.24 -4.33 18.91
N ALA A 95 5.54 -4.11 19.16
CA ALA A 95 6.42 -3.39 18.25
C ALA A 95 6.60 -4.14 16.92
N ASP A 96 6.75 -5.47 16.94
CA ASP A 96 6.85 -6.27 15.72
C ASP A 96 5.56 -6.22 14.88
N VAL A 97 4.38 -6.32 15.51
CA VAL A 97 3.09 -6.17 14.80
C VAL A 97 2.93 -4.75 14.24
N ARG A 98 3.34 -3.71 14.99
CA ARG A 98 3.37 -2.33 14.51
C ARG A 98 4.27 -2.16 13.29
N ASP A 99 5.45 -2.76 13.30
CA ASP A 99 6.40 -2.66 12.19
C ASP A 99 5.86 -3.37 10.94
N ARG A 100 5.15 -4.49 11.10
CA ARG A 100 4.38 -5.15 10.03
C ARG A 100 3.26 -4.26 9.47
N ALA A 101 2.46 -3.63 10.35
CA ALA A 101 1.40 -2.71 9.95
C ALA A 101 1.94 -1.48 9.20
N SER A 102 3.06 -0.93 9.66
CA SER A 102 3.79 0.16 9.00
C SER A 102 4.28 -0.24 7.60
N ALA A 103 4.80 -1.46 7.45
CA ALA A 103 5.22 -1.97 6.16
C ALA A 103 4.03 -2.14 5.19
N LEU A 104 2.91 -2.70 5.65
CA LEU A 104 1.70 -2.87 4.84
C LEU A 104 1.09 -1.53 4.42
N ALA A 105 0.90 -0.59 5.35
CA ALA A 105 0.39 0.74 5.05
C ALA A 105 1.30 1.49 4.06
N GLY A 106 2.62 1.38 4.23
CA GLY A 106 3.59 1.94 3.29
C GLY A 106 3.49 1.33 1.89
N ALA A 107 3.30 0.01 1.80
CA ALA A 107 3.13 -0.69 0.52
C ALA A 107 1.84 -0.28 -0.21
N ILE A 108 0.71 -0.21 0.51
CA ILE A 108 -0.58 0.25 -0.05
C ILE A 108 -0.46 1.70 -0.53
N ASN A 109 0.14 2.59 0.26
CA ASN A 109 0.31 3.99 -0.14
C ASN A 109 1.21 4.12 -1.38
N ARG A 110 2.30 3.35 -1.45
CA ARG A 110 3.17 3.30 -2.63
C ARG A 110 2.39 2.84 -3.87
N GLN A 111 1.60 1.77 -3.75
CA GLN A 111 0.79 1.28 -4.87
C GLN A 111 -0.23 2.32 -5.32
N ARG A 112 -0.93 2.99 -4.40
CA ARG A 112 -1.89 4.06 -4.72
C ARG A 112 -1.25 5.20 -5.50
N ARG A 113 -0.05 5.63 -5.11
CA ARG A 113 0.70 6.68 -5.82
C ARG A 113 1.09 6.25 -7.23
N PHE A 114 1.52 5.01 -7.40
CA PHE A 114 1.87 4.45 -8.70
C PHE A 114 0.67 4.39 -9.62
N ASP A 115 -0.44 3.89 -9.10
CA ASP A 115 -1.73 3.85 -9.75
C ASP A 115 -2.23 5.23 -10.17
N GLN A 116 -2.07 6.23 -9.30
CA GLN A 116 -2.45 7.62 -9.57
C GLN A 116 -1.61 8.23 -10.70
N LEU A 117 -0.28 8.07 -10.67
CA LEU A 117 0.61 8.55 -11.73
C LEU A 117 0.32 7.89 -13.09
N ARG A 118 -0.01 6.60 -13.08
CA ARG A 118 -0.35 5.86 -14.29
C ARG A 118 -1.69 6.30 -14.88
N ARG A 119 -2.71 6.51 -14.04
CA ARG A 119 -4.05 6.96 -14.47
C ARG A 119 -4.10 8.43 -14.88
N ALA A 120 -3.15 9.24 -14.41
CA ALA A 120 -3.04 10.65 -14.77
C ALA A 120 -2.69 10.88 -16.25
N GLY A 121 -2.30 9.83 -17.00
CA GLY A 121 -1.99 9.93 -18.43
C GLY A 121 -0.77 10.80 -18.67
N ARG A 122 -0.85 11.76 -19.60
CA ARG A 122 0.23 12.74 -19.81
C ARG A 122 0.14 13.86 -18.79
N ILE A 123 1.28 14.20 -18.20
CA ILE A 123 1.43 15.25 -17.19
C ILE A 123 2.57 16.17 -17.63
N HIS A 124 2.32 17.48 -17.72
CA HIS A 124 3.37 18.48 -17.91
C HIS A 124 3.53 19.30 -16.63
N ILE A 125 4.76 19.43 -16.18
CA ILE A 125 5.12 20.15 -14.96
C ILE A 125 6.10 21.23 -15.32
N ASP A 126 5.75 22.46 -14.98
CA ASP A 126 6.63 23.62 -15.06
C ASP A 126 7.47 23.73 -13.78
N LEU A 127 8.78 23.87 -13.98
CA LEU A 127 9.78 24.10 -12.94
C LEU A 127 10.26 25.56 -12.95
N GLY A 128 9.55 26.44 -13.65
CA GLY A 128 9.86 27.85 -13.82
C GLY A 128 11.23 28.04 -14.49
N PRO A 129 12.18 28.71 -13.82
CA PRO A 129 13.50 28.98 -14.42
C PRO A 129 14.32 27.71 -14.66
N LEU A 130 13.93 26.56 -14.10
CA LEU A 130 14.62 25.29 -14.32
C LEU A 130 14.12 24.54 -15.57
N GLY A 131 13.13 25.09 -16.30
CA GLY A 131 12.51 24.47 -17.46
C GLY A 131 11.29 23.63 -17.07
N GLY A 132 11.14 22.43 -17.63
CA GLY A 132 9.95 21.61 -17.38
C GLY A 132 10.13 20.13 -17.68
N VAL A 133 9.12 19.34 -17.31
CA VAL A 133 9.12 17.88 -17.40
C VAL A 133 7.79 17.38 -17.97
N ALA A 134 7.87 16.46 -18.93
CA ALA A 134 6.71 15.72 -19.43
C ALA A 134 6.77 14.25 -19.00
N LEU A 135 5.68 13.79 -18.41
CA LEU A 135 5.46 12.41 -18.01
C LEU A 135 4.34 11.80 -18.86
N ASP A 136 4.46 10.52 -19.20
CA ASP A 136 3.42 9.74 -19.88
C ASP A 136 3.14 8.46 -19.09
N HIS A 137 1.92 8.33 -18.57
CA HIS A 137 1.48 7.23 -17.70
C HIS A 137 2.47 6.94 -16.56
N GLY A 138 3.04 8.00 -15.98
CA GLY A 138 4.01 7.93 -14.89
C GLY A 138 5.44 7.54 -15.30
N ARG A 139 5.78 7.62 -16.59
CA ARG A 139 7.16 7.48 -17.10
C ARG A 139 7.69 8.82 -17.57
N LEU A 140 8.98 9.06 -17.40
CA LEU A 140 9.61 10.28 -17.89
C LEU A 140 9.76 10.21 -19.41
N GLN A 141 9.10 11.11 -20.13
CA GLN A 141 9.21 11.18 -21.59
C GLN A 141 10.28 12.19 -22.03
N SER A 142 10.25 13.39 -21.45
CA SER A 142 11.21 14.46 -21.73
C SER A 142 11.40 15.38 -20.52
N ALA A 143 12.55 16.04 -20.49
CA ALA A 143 12.84 17.17 -19.63
C ALA A 143 13.56 18.22 -20.47
N TRP A 144 13.27 19.49 -20.24
CA TRP A 144 13.87 20.62 -20.97
C TRP A 144 14.32 21.70 -20.00
N GLY A 145 15.30 22.50 -20.43
CA GLY A 145 15.87 23.60 -19.63
C GLY A 145 15.20 24.95 -19.86
N GLU A 146 15.78 25.99 -19.22
CA GLU A 146 15.32 27.38 -19.35
C GLU A 146 15.34 27.84 -20.82
N GLY A 147 14.20 28.30 -21.33
CA GLY A 147 14.07 28.84 -22.70
C GLY A 147 14.02 27.81 -23.82
N GLU A 148 14.14 26.51 -23.52
CA GLU A 148 13.81 25.44 -24.47
C GLU A 148 12.29 25.26 -24.52
N LEU A 149 11.69 25.43 -25.69
CA LEU A 149 10.29 25.08 -25.87
C LEU A 149 10.15 23.58 -25.62
N PRO A 150 9.09 23.13 -24.89
CA PRO A 150 8.83 21.71 -24.77
C PRO A 150 8.80 21.16 -26.19
N SER A 151 9.66 20.18 -26.48
CA SER A 151 9.44 19.37 -27.65
C SER A 151 8.09 18.69 -27.39
N LEU A 152 7.03 19.29 -27.97
CA LEU A 152 5.66 18.76 -28.04
C LEU A 152 5.66 17.52 -28.95
N GLY A 153 6.65 16.65 -28.75
CA GLY A 153 7.06 15.58 -29.62
C GLY A 153 5.84 14.79 -30.01
N LEU A 154 5.41 15.00 -31.25
CA LEU A 154 4.57 14.06 -31.96
C LEU A 154 5.15 12.66 -31.75
N PRO A 155 4.28 11.68 -31.48
CA PRO A 155 4.60 10.55 -30.61
C PRO A 155 5.79 9.77 -31.17
N ALA A 156 6.88 9.74 -30.40
CA ALA A 156 7.97 8.79 -30.64
C ALA A 156 7.49 7.39 -30.25
N THR A 157 6.65 6.76 -31.10
CA THR A 157 6.31 5.34 -31.09
C THR A 157 6.37 4.68 -29.71
N THR A 158 5.65 5.23 -28.74
CA THR A 158 5.31 4.48 -27.55
C THR A 158 4.15 3.61 -27.98
N THR A 159 4.44 2.32 -28.14
CA THR A 159 3.45 1.23 -28.28
C THR A 159 2.16 1.65 -27.59
N GLU A 160 1.12 1.92 -28.38
CA GLU A 160 -0.19 2.36 -27.90
C GLU A 160 -0.75 1.29 -26.96
N GLN A 161 -0.33 1.34 -25.69
CA GLN A 161 -1.05 0.68 -24.63
C GLN A 161 -2.25 1.58 -24.41
N ASN A 162 -3.31 1.30 -25.15
CA ASN A 162 -4.64 1.76 -24.87
C ASN A 162 -4.99 1.24 -23.47
N VAL A 163 -4.61 1.98 -22.43
CA VAL A 163 -4.87 1.61 -21.04
C VAL A 163 -6.32 1.98 -20.81
N ASP A 164 -7.22 1.00 -20.91
CA ASP A 164 -8.57 1.10 -20.36
C ASP A 164 -8.44 1.58 -18.90
N ASN A 165 -8.74 2.87 -18.67
CA ASN A 165 -8.46 3.60 -17.43
C ASN A 165 -9.32 3.14 -16.24
N SER A 166 -10.23 2.19 -16.48
CA SER A 166 -11.20 1.64 -15.53
C SER A 166 -10.86 0.22 -15.04
N GLY A 167 -9.85 -0.45 -15.61
CA GLY A 167 -9.48 -1.83 -15.26
C GLY A 167 -8.49 -1.95 -14.09
N PRO A 168 -8.38 -3.13 -13.46
CA PRO A 168 -7.28 -3.43 -12.55
C PRO A 168 -5.98 -3.37 -13.33
N ILE A 169 -5.13 -2.44 -12.93
CA ILE A 169 -3.87 -2.19 -13.62
C ILE A 169 -2.97 -3.43 -13.49
N ALA A 170 -2.41 -3.88 -14.62
CA ALA A 170 -1.53 -5.04 -14.65
C ALA A 170 -0.36 -4.90 -13.65
N PRO A 171 0.12 -6.02 -13.05
CA PRO A 171 1.26 -6.02 -12.15
C PRO A 171 2.46 -5.27 -12.73
N LEU A 172 3.09 -4.44 -11.91
CA LEU A 172 4.22 -3.62 -12.32
C LEU A 172 5.47 -4.47 -12.57
N HIS A 173 6.11 -4.25 -13.71
CA HIS A 173 7.49 -4.70 -13.92
C HIS A 173 8.44 -3.91 -13.01
N ARG A 174 9.55 -4.54 -12.62
CA ARG A 174 10.51 -3.97 -11.66
C ARG A 174 11.03 -2.60 -12.10
N GLU A 175 11.44 -2.47 -13.36
CA GLU A 175 12.01 -1.24 -13.91
C GLU A 175 11.03 -0.07 -13.80
N LEU A 176 9.78 -0.30 -14.19
CA LEU A 176 8.71 0.68 -14.08
C LEU A 176 8.40 1.05 -12.61
N ALA A 177 8.45 0.07 -11.71
CA ALA A 177 8.22 0.32 -10.28
C ALA A 177 9.36 1.13 -9.61
N ASP A 178 10.58 1.02 -10.11
CA ASP A 178 11.72 1.82 -9.66
C ASP A 178 11.61 3.26 -10.22
N GLU A 179 11.30 3.42 -11.50
CA GLU A 179 11.08 4.72 -12.16
C GLU A 179 9.92 5.50 -11.51
N LEU A 180 8.75 4.89 -11.37
CA LEU A 180 7.59 5.48 -10.67
C LEU A 180 7.94 5.85 -9.23
N GLY A 181 8.80 5.06 -8.58
CA GLY A 181 9.31 5.34 -7.23
C GLY A 181 10.11 6.64 -7.17
N CYS A 182 11.02 6.84 -8.13
CA CYS A 182 11.81 8.05 -8.25
C CYS A 182 10.93 9.27 -8.55
N ILE A 183 10.03 9.16 -9.54
CA ILE A 183 9.12 10.25 -9.93
C ILE A 183 8.21 10.63 -8.77
N ALA A 184 7.54 9.67 -8.13
CA ALA A 184 6.68 9.94 -6.99
C ALA A 184 7.44 10.62 -5.83
N SER A 185 8.66 10.17 -5.54
CA SER A 185 9.48 10.79 -4.49
C SER A 185 9.95 12.19 -4.86
N TRP A 186 10.24 12.45 -6.13
CA TRP A 186 10.62 13.77 -6.62
C TRP A 186 9.43 14.74 -6.57
N LEU A 187 8.24 14.30 -7.00
CA LEU A 187 7.01 15.09 -6.89
C LEU A 187 6.71 15.46 -5.44
N ASP A 188 6.71 14.49 -4.53
CA ASP A 188 6.45 14.75 -3.09
C ASP A 188 7.45 15.74 -2.49
N LYS A 189 8.73 15.65 -2.88
CA LYS A 189 9.80 16.48 -2.31
C LYS A 189 9.73 17.93 -2.80
N ASN A 190 9.36 18.13 -4.07
CA ASN A 190 9.36 19.44 -4.70
C ASN A 190 7.95 20.04 -4.81
N ALA A 191 6.90 19.35 -4.35
CA ALA A 191 5.50 19.75 -4.47
C ALA A 191 5.19 21.25 -4.23
N PRO A 192 5.81 21.96 -3.26
CA PRO A 192 5.57 23.39 -3.07
C PRO A 192 6.04 24.29 -4.23
N ASP A 193 7.06 23.83 -4.97
CA ASP A 193 7.75 24.60 -6.01
C ASP A 193 7.34 24.17 -7.43
N LEU A 194 6.53 23.11 -7.56
CA LEU A 194 6.07 22.59 -8.86
C LEU A 194 4.77 23.27 -9.28
N THR A 195 4.69 23.70 -10.54
CA THR A 195 3.43 24.12 -11.16
C THR A 195 2.96 23.06 -12.15
N LEU A 196 1.71 22.63 -12.03
CA LEU A 196 1.11 21.66 -12.94
C LEU A 196 0.47 22.41 -14.12
N ASP A 197 1.09 22.30 -15.29
CA ASP A 197 0.60 22.95 -16.52
C ASP A 197 -0.53 22.15 -17.17
N HIS A 198 -0.36 20.83 -17.26
CA HIS A 198 -1.29 19.95 -17.94
C HIS A 198 -1.37 18.58 -17.26
N CYS A 199 -2.58 18.01 -17.23
CA CYS A 199 -2.81 16.63 -16.83
C CYS A 199 -4.03 16.09 -17.60
N ASP A 200 -3.86 14.98 -18.33
CA ASP A 200 -4.96 14.33 -19.05
C ASP A 200 -5.99 13.73 -18.08
N GLY A 201 -5.54 13.18 -16.96
CA GLY A 201 -6.36 12.53 -15.95
C GLY A 201 -6.48 13.32 -14.64
N VAL A 202 -6.61 12.59 -13.54
CA VAL A 202 -6.72 13.17 -12.19
C VAL A 202 -5.47 12.83 -11.39
N LEU A 203 -4.68 13.85 -11.06
CA LEU A 203 -3.55 13.73 -10.13
C LEU A 203 -3.99 14.01 -8.69
N ALA A 204 -5.03 13.32 -8.22
CA ALA A 204 -5.48 13.35 -6.83
C ALA A 204 -5.92 11.96 -6.35
N SER A 205 -5.74 11.66 -5.06
CA SER A 205 -6.26 10.44 -4.45
C SER A 205 -7.71 10.63 -4.00
N THR A 206 -8.62 9.80 -4.52
CA THR A 206 -10.00 9.70 -4.03
C THR A 206 -10.13 8.83 -2.78
N LEU A 207 -9.08 8.07 -2.45
CA LEU A 207 -9.04 7.18 -1.31
C LEU A 207 -8.55 7.91 -0.06
N PRO A 208 -9.08 7.56 1.14
CA PRO A 208 -8.71 8.21 2.38
C PRO A 208 -7.25 7.97 2.73
N ALA A 209 -6.66 8.93 3.46
CA ALA A 209 -5.32 8.79 4.01
C ALA A 209 -5.23 7.58 4.95
N LEU A 210 -4.12 6.84 4.85
CA LEU A 210 -3.88 5.68 5.71
C LEU A 210 -3.42 6.13 7.09
N ARG A 211 -3.76 5.33 8.11
CA ARG A 211 -3.20 5.49 9.45
C ARG A 211 -1.67 5.34 9.41
N SER A 212 -0.97 6.22 10.12
CA SER A 212 0.47 6.09 10.33
C SER A 212 0.76 5.19 11.53
N PHE A 213 1.56 4.15 11.31
CA PHE A 213 2.10 3.28 12.35
C PHE A 213 3.55 3.63 12.72
N ARG A 214 4.14 4.63 12.04
CA ARG A 214 5.47 5.12 12.41
C ARG A 214 5.38 5.88 13.73
N PRO A 215 6.28 5.61 14.69
CA PRO A 215 6.34 6.40 15.90
C PRO A 215 6.62 7.86 15.53
N ARG A 216 5.85 8.80 16.10
CA ARG A 216 6.15 10.23 15.98
C ARG A 216 7.49 10.46 16.66
N LYS A 217 8.49 10.93 15.92
CA LYS A 217 9.74 11.41 16.53
C LYS A 217 9.38 12.63 17.37
N GLY A 218 9.56 12.57 18.69
CA GLY A 218 9.57 13.75 19.56
C GLY A 218 8.44 13.91 20.58
N LEU A 219 7.60 12.90 20.86
CA LEU A 219 6.82 12.93 22.11
C LEU A 219 7.68 12.34 23.23
N ALA A 220 8.39 13.21 23.96
CA ALA A 220 8.55 12.97 25.37
C ALA A 220 7.14 12.80 25.94
N VAL A 221 6.88 11.66 26.55
CA VAL A 221 5.61 11.40 27.24
C VAL A 221 5.60 12.36 28.41
N ASP A 222 4.80 13.42 28.32
CA ASP A 222 4.50 14.25 29.48
C ASP A 222 3.45 13.45 30.28
N ASP A 223 3.87 12.87 31.41
CA ASP A 223 3.06 12.05 32.32
C ASP A 223 1.92 12.83 33.03
N SER A 224 1.59 14.03 32.55
CA SER A 224 0.65 14.96 33.21
C SER A 224 -0.82 14.71 32.88
N ASP A 225 -1.16 13.95 31.84
CA ASP A 225 -2.55 13.71 31.44
C ASP A 225 -3.22 12.50 32.13
N PHE A 226 -2.50 11.77 33.00
CA PHE A 226 -3.08 10.62 33.73
C PHE A 226 -3.70 10.96 35.10
N VAL A 227 -3.71 12.24 35.51
CA VAL A 227 -4.33 12.66 36.78
C VAL A 227 -5.37 13.74 36.53
N THR A 228 -6.62 13.33 36.30
CA THR A 228 -7.84 13.93 36.93
C THR A 228 -9.13 13.26 36.44
N SER A 229 -9.40 12.05 36.93
CA SER A 229 -10.79 11.59 37.10
C SER A 229 -10.96 10.94 38.47
N SER A 230 -10.87 11.80 39.48
CA SER A 230 -11.29 11.49 40.85
C SER A 230 -11.85 12.78 41.46
N ARG A 231 -13.05 13.15 41.05
CA ARG A 231 -13.93 13.96 41.91
C ARG A 231 -15.13 13.13 42.32
N ARG A 232 -14.99 12.63 43.55
CA ARG A 232 -15.99 12.04 44.42
C ARG A 232 -17.32 12.79 44.35
N SER A 233 -18.39 12.02 44.15
CA SER A 233 -19.70 12.26 44.75
C SER A 233 -19.54 12.52 46.26
N ARG A 234 -20.11 13.63 46.74
CA ARG A 234 -20.57 13.78 48.13
C ARG A 234 -21.55 14.95 48.24
N ARG A 235 -22.80 14.55 48.54
CA ARG A 235 -23.96 15.30 49.06
C ARG A 235 -24.67 16.26 48.11
#